data_AF-A0A955BWU0-F1
#
_entry.id   AF-A0A955BWU0-F1
#
_cell.length_a   1.000
_cell.length_b   1.000
_cell.length_c   1.000
_cell.angle_alpha   90.00
_cell.angle_beta   90.00
_cell.angle_gamma   90.00
#
_symmetry.space_group_name_H-M   'P 1'
#
loop_
_entity.id
_entity.type
_entity.pdbx_description
1 polymer ?
#
loop_
_entity_poly.entity_id
_entity_poly.type
_entity_poly.pdbx_seq_one_letter_code
_entity_poly.pdbx_strand_id
1 'polypeptide(L)'
;HHAYLQLHERPAIFTALNADTMEIYTELVPFDAALAQRMSDRAVKVITATEAGDLLPRAFNDPTHFECRMCAWQDRCWRTKV
;
A
#
# COMPACT_ATOMS: atom_id res chain seq x y z
N HIS A 1 13.26 0.52 -7.56
CA HIS A 1 12.19 0.11 -8.49
C HIS A 1 12.37 -1.37 -8.80
N HIS A 2 11.39 -2.24 -8.51
CA HIS A 2 11.62 -3.70 -8.28
C HIS A 2 12.26 -4.52 -9.42
N ALA A 3 12.37 -4.01 -10.65
CA ALA A 3 13.23 -4.62 -11.68
C ALA A 3 14.74 -4.53 -11.36
N TYR A 4 15.17 -3.58 -10.51
CA TYR A 4 16.59 -3.34 -10.16
C TYR A 4 17.13 -4.18 -9.00
N LEU A 5 16.29 -4.87 -8.22
CA LEU A 5 16.69 -5.55 -6.99
C LEU A 5 16.81 -7.08 -7.10
N GLN A 6 16.66 -7.66 -8.30
CA GLN A 6 16.82 -9.10 -8.54
C GLN A 6 16.04 -10.01 -7.55
N LEU A 7 14.87 -9.56 -7.06
CA LEU A 7 14.09 -10.28 -6.04
C LEU A 7 13.49 -11.61 -6.53
N HIS A 8 13.55 -11.90 -7.83
CA HIS A 8 13.19 -13.21 -8.37
C HIS A 8 14.10 -14.34 -7.86
N GLU A 9 15.31 -14.01 -7.40
CA GLU A 9 16.26 -14.98 -6.83
C GLU A 9 16.02 -15.28 -5.34
N ARG A 10 15.16 -14.49 -4.67
CA ARG A 10 14.94 -14.55 -3.21
C ARG A 10 13.45 -14.54 -2.90
N PRO A 11 12.77 -15.71 -3.00
CA PRO A 11 11.36 -15.83 -2.64
C PRO A 11 11.12 -15.42 -1.18
N ALA A 12 9.94 -14.86 -0.91
CA ALA A 12 9.55 -14.44 0.43
C ALA A 12 9.00 -15.64 1.22
N ILE A 13 9.07 -15.57 2.54
CA ILE A 13 8.45 -16.56 3.43
C ILE A 13 7.27 -15.87 4.12
N PHE A 14 6.09 -16.46 4.02
CA PHE A 14 4.93 -16.06 4.80
C PHE A 14 4.79 -17.00 6.00
N THR A 15 4.76 -16.43 7.20
CA THR A 15 4.57 -17.18 8.44
C THR A 15 3.36 -16.63 9.18
N ALA A 16 2.49 -17.52 9.62
CA ALA A 16 1.33 -17.22 10.44
C ALA A 16 1.36 -18.07 11.72
N LEU A 17 0.88 -17.50 12.83
CA LEU A 17 0.73 -18.19 14.11
C LEU A 17 -0.75 -18.29 14.45
N ASN A 18 -1.23 -19.50 14.72
CA ASN A 18 -2.56 -19.71 15.28
C ASN A 18 -2.56 -19.35 16.77
N ALA A 19 -3.39 -18.37 17.17
CA ALA A 19 -3.46 -17.92 18.56
C ALA A 19 -4.14 -18.94 19.51
N ASP A 20 -4.99 -19.83 18.99
CA ASP A 20 -5.74 -20.80 19.78
C ASP A 20 -4.94 -22.10 19.99
N THR A 21 -4.21 -22.55 18.97
CA THR A 21 -3.46 -23.83 18.98
C THR A 21 -1.95 -23.67 19.10
N MET A 22 -1.43 -22.44 18.97
CA MET A 22 0.01 -22.13 18.88
C MET A 22 0.73 -22.79 17.68
N GLU A 23 -0.01 -23.32 16.71
CA GLU A 23 0.57 -23.89 15.50
C GLU A 23 1.17 -22.80 14.60
N ILE A 24 2.34 -23.08 14.05
CA ILE A 24 3.04 -22.19 13.12
C ILE A 24 2.84 -22.72 11.70
N TYR A 25 2.20 -21.91 10.86
CA TYR A 25 2.10 -22.14 9.42
C TYR A 25 3.21 -21.35 8.72
N THR A 26 3.88 -21.97 7.75
CA THR A 26 4.90 -21.29 6.93
C THR A 26 4.81 -21.75 5.48
N GLU A 27 4.80 -20.81 4.55
CA GLU A 27 4.82 -21.09 3.11
C GLU A 27 5.81 -20.20 2.37
N LEU A 28 6.29 -20.73 1.24
CA LEU A 28 7.14 -19.98 0.31
C LEU A 28 6.25 -19.19 -0.64
N VAL A 29 6.40 -17.87 -0.65
CA VAL A 29 5.68 -16.97 -1.56
C VAL A 29 6.55 -16.68 -2.78
N PRO A 30 6.15 -17.17 -3.98
CA PRO A 30 6.90 -16.93 -5.20
C PRO A 30 6.80 -15.46 -5.63
N PHE A 31 7.80 -14.99 -6.38
CA PHE A 31 7.81 -13.64 -6.91
C PHE A 31 6.83 -13.51 -8.10
N ASP A 32 5.85 -12.60 -7.99
CA ASP A 32 4.98 -12.20 -9.09
C ASP A 32 5.45 -10.86 -9.69
N ALA A 33 6.12 -10.94 -10.85
CA ALA A 33 6.66 -9.78 -11.54
C ALA A 33 5.58 -8.78 -11.98
N ALA A 34 4.42 -9.27 -12.41
CA ALA A 34 3.34 -8.42 -12.89
C ALA A 34 2.69 -7.65 -11.73
N LEU A 35 2.47 -8.32 -10.59
CA LEU A 35 2.00 -7.67 -9.37
C LEU A 35 3.03 -6.64 -8.87
N ALA A 36 4.30 -7.02 -8.81
CA ALA A 36 5.39 -6.12 -8.37
C ALA A 36 5.48 -4.86 -9.24
N GLN A 37 5.34 -4.99 -10.56
CA GLN A 37 5.34 -3.84 -11.46
C GLN A 37 4.11 -2.96 -11.23
N ARG A 38 2.89 -3.55 -11.17
CA ARG A 38 1.66 -2.78 -10.91
C ARG A 38 1.73 -1.98 -9.60
N MET A 39 2.29 -2.57 -8.54
CA MET A 39 2.47 -1.87 -7.26
C MET A 39 3.50 -0.75 -7.35
N SER A 40 4.57 -0.96 -8.13
CA SER A 40 5.57 0.09 -8.40
C SER A 40 4.95 1.27 -9.16
N ASP A 41 4.17 0.99 -10.21
CA ASP A 41 3.51 2.03 -11.01
C ASP A 41 2.51 2.85 -10.19
N ARG A 42 1.80 2.20 -9.26
CA ARG A 42 0.93 2.89 -8.28
C ARG A 42 1.73 3.84 -7.39
N ALA A 43 2.89 3.42 -6.91
CA ALA A 43 3.74 4.27 -6.09
C ALA A 43 4.27 5.49 -6.87
N VAL A 44 4.71 5.30 -8.12
CA VAL A 44 5.11 6.41 -9.00
C VAL A 44 3.98 7.42 -9.13
N LYS A 45 2.75 6.96 -9.39
CA LYS A 45 1.58 7.86 -9.47
C LYS A 45 1.38 8.71 -8.21
N VAL A 46 1.56 8.13 -7.02
CA VAL A 46 1.45 8.86 -5.74
C VAL A 46 2.54 9.90 -5.58
N ILE A 47 3.79 9.55 -5.90
CA ILE A 47 4.94 10.46 -5.80
C ILE A 47 4.76 11.62 -6.76
N THR A 48 4.51 11.34 -8.05
CA THR A 48 4.36 12.39 -9.08
C THR A 48 3.19 13.31 -8.77
N ALA A 49 2.03 12.79 -8.34
CA ALA A 49 0.91 13.63 -7.92
C ALA A 49 1.27 14.51 -6.71
N THR A 50 2.02 13.96 -5.75
CA THR A 50 2.46 14.72 -4.57
C THR A 50 3.43 15.83 -4.94
N GLU A 51 4.39 15.57 -5.84
CA GLU A 51 5.32 16.58 -6.37
C GLU A 51 4.60 17.67 -7.16
N ALA A 52 3.56 17.32 -7.91
CA ALA A 52 2.70 18.27 -8.62
C ALA A 52 1.74 19.06 -7.71
N GLY A 53 1.64 18.71 -6.42
CA GLY A 53 0.65 19.29 -5.50
C GLY A 53 -0.80 18.85 -5.77
N ASP A 54 -0.98 17.78 -6.55
CA ASP A 54 -2.26 17.20 -6.89
C ASP A 54 -2.78 16.31 -5.75
N LEU A 55 -4.09 16.39 -5.50
CA LEU A 55 -4.77 15.49 -4.59
C LEU A 55 -5.35 14.32 -5.38
N LEU A 56 -4.87 13.12 -5.08
CA LEU A 56 -5.43 11.88 -5.63
C LEU A 56 -6.86 11.64 -5.12
N PRO A 57 -7.65 10.79 -5.81
CA PRO A 57 -9.01 10.45 -5.37
C PRO A 57 -9.05 9.99 -3.91
N ARG A 58 -10.07 10.46 -3.19
CA ARG A 58 -10.30 10.05 -1.80
C ARG A 58 -10.80 8.61 -1.75
N ALA A 59 -10.45 7.90 -0.67
CA ALA A 59 -10.98 6.57 -0.41
C ALA A 59 -12.48 6.59 -0.04
N PHE A 60 -12.97 7.72 0.50
CA PHE A 60 -14.34 7.88 0.98
C PHE A 60 -14.93 9.23 0.54
N ASN A 61 -16.25 9.26 0.40
CA ASN A 61 -17.00 10.46 0.00
C ASN A 61 -17.49 11.31 1.19
N ASP A 62 -17.29 10.85 2.43
CA ASP A 62 -17.72 11.52 3.65
C ASP A 62 -16.52 11.69 4.62
N PRO A 63 -16.18 12.92 5.06
CA PRO A 63 -15.11 13.15 6.02
C PRO A 63 -15.37 12.49 7.39
N THR A 64 -16.62 12.19 7.72
CA THR A 64 -17.03 11.59 8.99
C THR A 64 -16.97 10.07 9.01
N HIS A 65 -16.72 9.43 7.85
CA HIS A 65 -16.46 7.99 7.78
C HIS A 65 -15.35 7.61 8.75
N PHE A 66 -15.51 6.54 9.53
CA PHE A 66 -14.62 6.25 10.67
C PHE A 66 -13.14 6.18 10.26
N GLU A 67 -12.84 5.56 9.12
CA GLU A 67 -11.48 5.48 8.56
C GLU A 67 -10.96 6.85 8.08
N CYS A 68 -11.84 7.74 7.62
CA CYS A 68 -11.44 9.08 7.19
C CYS A 68 -11.24 10.01 8.40
N ARG A 69 -12.11 9.91 9.42
CA ARG A 69 -12.02 10.69 10.66
C ARG A 69 -10.76 10.37 11.46
N MET A 70 -10.30 9.13 11.43
CA MET A 70 -9.08 8.70 12.13
C MET A 70 -7.81 8.81 11.26
N CYS A 71 -7.92 9.33 10.04
CA CYS A 71 -6.80 9.45 9.12
C CYS A 71 -5.94 10.68 9.43
N ALA A 72 -4.62 10.50 9.57
CA ALA A 72 -3.68 11.61 9.82
C ALA A 72 -3.62 12.64 8.68
N TRP A 73 -4.17 12.33 7.50
CA TRP A 73 -4.21 13.21 6.34
C TRP A 73 -5.60 13.80 6.07
N GLN A 74 -6.57 13.62 6.98
CA GLN A 74 -7.95 14.12 6.80
C GLN A 74 -7.95 15.61 6.43
N ASP A 75 -7.22 16.45 7.15
CA ASP A 75 -7.14 17.89 6.90
C ASP A 75 -6.61 18.20 5.48
N ARG A 76 -5.51 17.56 5.07
CA ARG A 76 -4.95 17.74 3.72
C ARG A 76 -5.96 17.36 2.66
N CYS A 77 -6.65 16.25 2.87
CA CYS A 77 -7.68 15.80 1.96
C CYS A 77 -8.79 16.86 1.90
N TRP A 78 -9.47 17.20 3.00
CA TRP A 78 -10.72 17.99 3.00
C TRP A 78 -10.55 19.51 3.03
N ARG A 79 -9.32 20.03 3.04
CA ARG A 79 -9.07 21.47 2.92
C ARG A 79 -9.58 22.01 1.59
N THR A 80 -10.52 22.95 1.63
CA THR A 80 -10.91 23.74 0.47
C THR A 80 -9.72 24.60 0.05
N LYS A 81 -9.29 24.50 -1.21
CA LYS A 81 -8.32 25.46 -1.76
C LYS A 81 -9.01 26.83 -1.78
N VAL A 82 -8.52 27.77 -0.96
CA VAL A 82 -8.88 29.19 -1.04
C VAL A 82 -8.20 29.79 -2.25
#